data_AF-A0A1A8BH28-F1
#
_entry.id   AF-A0A1A8BH28-F1
#
_cell.length_a   1.000
_cell.length_b   1.000
_cell.length_c   1.000
_cell.angle_alpha   90.00
_cell.angle_beta   90.00
_cell.angle_gamma   90.00
#
_symmetry.space_group_name_H-M   'P 1'
#
loop_
_entity.id
_entity.type
_entity.pdbx_description
1 polymer ?
#
loop_
_entity_poly.entity_id
_entity_poly.type
_entity_poly.pdbx_seq_one_letter_code
_entity_poly.pdbx_strand_id
1 'polypeptide(L)'
;NTRYDFFSRVVPPDTYQAQAMVDIVKAMRWNYVSTVASEGTYGESGVEAFIQKSREDGGLCISQSVKIQREPRVGEFDKIIHRLSENPNARVVIIFANEDDIRRLLQAAKRANQTGHFIWVGSDSWGSKIAPILNQEEMAEGAVTILPKRQSIKGFDRYFISRTLENNRRNIWFAEFWENNFQCKLSRHAVKKGSGIKKCTNHERIGKDSSYEQEGK
;
A
#
# COMPACT_ATOMS: atom_id res chain seq x y z
N ASN A 1 5.59 16.20 -29.33
CA ASN A 1 6.58 16.57 -28.30
C ASN A 1 6.64 15.43 -27.31
N THR A 2 7.62 14.53 -27.43
CA THR A 2 7.74 13.34 -26.58
C THR A 2 8.71 13.68 -25.43
N ARG A 3 8.20 13.72 -24.20
CA ARG A 3 8.96 14.14 -23.02
C ARG A 3 9.95 13.08 -22.50
N TYR A 4 9.76 11.80 -22.90
CA TYR A 4 10.49 10.65 -22.35
C TYR A 4 10.76 9.56 -23.41
N ASP A 5 11.60 9.84 -24.40
CA ASP A 5 11.83 8.96 -25.56
C ASP A 5 12.42 7.58 -25.23
N PHE A 6 13.15 7.48 -24.11
CA PHE A 6 13.82 6.26 -23.68
C PHE A 6 13.15 5.59 -22.47
N PHE A 7 11.95 6.04 -22.08
CA PHE A 7 11.24 5.46 -20.95
C PHE A 7 10.28 4.36 -21.40
N SER A 8 10.35 3.21 -20.76
CA SER A 8 9.44 2.08 -20.98
C SER A 8 9.15 1.39 -19.65
N ARG A 9 7.95 0.80 -19.54
CA ARG A 9 7.51 0.07 -18.35
C ARG A 9 6.58 -1.07 -18.74
N VAL A 10 6.56 -2.10 -17.90
CA VAL A 10 5.77 -3.34 -18.09
C VAL A 10 4.44 -3.31 -17.34
N VAL A 11 4.18 -2.24 -16.58
CA VAL A 11 2.92 -2.02 -15.87
C VAL A 11 2.03 -1.05 -16.65
N PRO A 12 0.69 -1.22 -16.63
CA PRO A 12 -0.25 -0.35 -17.33
C PRO A 12 -0.29 1.05 -16.70
N PRO A 13 -0.65 2.12 -17.45
CA PRO A 13 -0.80 3.46 -16.88
C PRO A 13 -1.91 3.54 -15.85
N ASP A 14 -1.72 4.45 -14.89
CA ASP A 14 -2.67 4.75 -13.82
C ASP A 14 -4.02 5.24 -14.37
N THR A 15 -4.08 5.69 -15.64
CA THR A 15 -5.35 6.00 -16.32
C THR A 15 -6.26 4.79 -16.48
N TYR A 16 -5.72 3.58 -16.70
CA TYR A 16 -6.54 2.35 -16.71
C TYR A 16 -7.00 1.96 -15.31
N GLN A 17 -6.15 2.18 -14.31
CA GLN A 17 -6.53 1.97 -12.92
C GLN A 17 -7.65 2.93 -12.50
N ALA A 18 -7.52 4.21 -12.82
CA ALA A 18 -8.54 5.22 -12.58
C ALA A 18 -9.87 4.86 -13.27
N GLN A 19 -9.84 4.40 -14.53
CA GLN A 19 -11.03 3.90 -15.20
C GLN A 19 -11.67 2.72 -14.44
N ALA A 20 -10.88 1.72 -14.05
CA ALA A 20 -11.38 0.58 -13.29
C ALA A 20 -12.00 1.00 -11.95
N MET A 21 -11.45 2.00 -11.26
CA MET A 21 -12.04 2.56 -10.03
C MET A 21 -13.38 3.24 -10.32
N VAL A 22 -13.49 4.02 -11.41
CA VAL A 22 -14.76 4.65 -11.81
C VAL A 22 -15.81 3.58 -12.12
N ASP A 23 -15.43 2.54 -12.86
CA ASP A 23 -16.33 1.44 -13.21
C ASP A 23 -16.85 0.71 -11.97
N ILE A 24 -15.99 0.45 -10.97
CA ILE A 24 -16.37 -0.12 -9.67
C ILE A 24 -17.36 0.80 -8.94
N VAL A 25 -17.03 2.08 -8.81
CA VAL A 25 -17.88 3.07 -8.12
C VAL A 25 -19.27 3.15 -8.75
N LYS A 26 -19.34 3.14 -10.09
CA LYS A 26 -20.60 3.13 -10.85
C LYS A 26 -21.36 1.81 -10.69
N ALA A 27 -20.68 0.67 -10.76
CA ALA A 27 -21.30 -0.64 -10.58
C ALA A 27 -21.94 -0.78 -9.19
N MET A 28 -21.31 -0.19 -8.17
CA MET A 28 -21.81 -0.12 -6.79
C MET A 28 -22.85 0.98 -6.56
N ARG A 29 -23.17 1.79 -7.58
CA ARG A 29 -24.12 2.91 -7.55
C ARG A 29 -23.77 3.98 -6.51
N TRP A 30 -22.47 4.19 -6.29
CA TRP A 30 -21.98 5.26 -5.44
C TRP A 30 -21.88 6.55 -6.24
N ASN A 31 -22.79 7.49 -5.97
CA ASN A 31 -22.89 8.72 -6.77
C ASN A 31 -22.14 9.90 -6.14
N TYR A 32 -21.62 9.74 -4.92
CA TYR A 32 -20.92 10.78 -4.17
C TYR A 32 -19.71 10.20 -3.47
N VAL A 33 -18.51 10.61 -3.89
CA VAL A 33 -17.24 10.07 -3.38
C VAL A 33 -16.29 11.19 -3.01
N SER A 34 -15.39 10.94 -2.07
CA SER A 34 -14.25 11.82 -1.78
C SER A 34 -12.96 11.21 -2.32
N THR A 35 -11.93 12.01 -2.57
CA THR A 35 -10.63 11.52 -3.03
C THR A 35 -9.51 11.96 -2.10
N VAL A 36 -8.54 11.07 -1.85
CA VAL A 36 -7.32 11.36 -1.09
C VAL A 36 -6.10 10.98 -1.92
N ALA A 37 -5.17 11.92 -2.05
CA ALA A 37 -3.92 11.74 -2.80
C ALA A 37 -2.69 12.01 -1.92
N SER A 38 -1.66 11.16 -1.99
CA SER A 38 -0.32 11.55 -1.55
C SER A 38 0.27 12.60 -2.50
N GLU A 39 0.93 13.62 -1.96
CA GLU A 39 1.68 14.58 -2.77
C GLU A 39 2.77 13.86 -3.58
N GLY A 40 2.81 14.19 -4.88
CA GLY A 40 3.70 13.55 -5.83
C GLY A 40 2.97 13.12 -7.10
N THR A 41 3.74 12.70 -8.10
CA THR A 41 3.21 12.42 -9.44
C THR A 41 2.20 11.27 -9.45
N TYR A 42 2.43 10.21 -8.67
CA TYR A 42 1.50 9.08 -8.61
C TYR A 42 0.14 9.48 -8.01
N GLY A 43 0.13 10.08 -6.82
CA GLY A 43 -1.11 10.41 -6.11
C GLY A 43 -1.93 11.46 -6.84
N GLU A 44 -1.28 12.54 -7.27
CA GLU A 44 -1.95 13.67 -7.93
C GLU A 44 -2.45 13.28 -9.33
N SER A 45 -1.62 12.65 -10.16
CA SER A 45 -2.05 12.23 -11.50
C SER A 45 -3.08 11.10 -11.47
N GLY A 46 -3.02 10.21 -10.46
CA GLY A 46 -4.03 9.17 -10.26
C GLY A 46 -5.42 9.75 -9.94
N VAL A 47 -5.49 10.68 -8.99
CA VAL A 47 -6.75 11.39 -8.68
C VAL A 47 -7.22 12.25 -9.83
N GLU A 48 -6.32 12.98 -10.51
CA GLU A 48 -6.68 13.77 -11.69
C GLU A 48 -7.28 12.88 -12.79
N ALA A 49 -6.68 11.73 -13.08
CA ALA A 49 -7.22 10.76 -14.01
C ALA A 49 -8.58 10.23 -13.55
N PHE A 50 -8.77 9.91 -12.27
CA PHE A 50 -10.06 9.47 -11.74
C PHE A 50 -11.15 10.53 -11.91
N ILE A 51 -10.85 11.79 -11.58
CA ILE A 51 -11.78 12.91 -11.73
C ILE A 51 -12.12 13.12 -13.20
N GLN A 52 -11.13 13.10 -14.08
CA GLN A 52 -11.34 13.24 -15.51
C GLN A 52 -12.25 12.12 -16.05
N LYS A 53 -11.98 10.86 -15.68
CA LYS A 53 -12.81 9.72 -16.04
C LYS A 53 -14.22 9.80 -15.47
N SER A 54 -14.38 10.22 -14.22
CA SER A 54 -15.70 10.42 -13.61
C SER A 54 -16.56 11.45 -14.36
N ARG A 55 -15.93 12.49 -14.92
CA ARG A 55 -16.61 13.55 -15.67
C ARG A 55 -17.00 13.06 -17.07
N GLU A 56 -16.12 12.32 -17.74
CA GLU A 56 -16.39 11.71 -19.05
C GLU A 56 -17.57 10.74 -18.98
N ASP A 57 -17.60 9.91 -17.94
CA ASP A 57 -18.59 8.86 -17.75
C ASP A 57 -19.94 9.34 -17.19
N GLY A 58 -19.95 10.47 -16.48
CA GLY A 58 -21.11 11.03 -15.79
C GLY A 58 -21.63 10.20 -14.61
N GLY A 59 -22.56 10.79 -13.85
CA GLY A 59 -23.27 10.11 -12.75
C GLY A 59 -22.51 10.02 -11.42
N LEU A 60 -21.31 10.60 -11.33
CA LEU A 60 -20.46 10.61 -10.14
C LEU A 60 -20.06 12.04 -9.77
N CYS A 61 -20.31 12.42 -8.52
CA CYS A 61 -19.89 13.70 -7.95
C CYS A 61 -18.72 13.52 -6.98
N ILE A 62 -17.73 14.40 -7.08
CA ILE A 62 -16.62 14.46 -6.15
C ILE A 62 -16.98 15.43 -5.03
N SER A 63 -17.19 14.90 -3.83
CA SER A 63 -17.49 15.67 -2.62
C SER A 63 -16.35 16.63 -2.30
N GLN A 64 -15.17 16.05 -2.13
CA GLN A 64 -13.96 16.76 -1.75
C GLN A 64 -12.76 15.98 -2.29
N SER A 65 -11.73 16.73 -2.68
CA SER A 65 -10.42 16.19 -3.01
C SER A 65 -9.40 16.73 -2.01
N VAL A 66 -8.75 15.82 -1.31
CA VAL A 66 -7.82 16.12 -0.21
C VAL A 66 -6.43 15.61 -0.57
N LYS A 67 -5.41 16.42 -0.30
CA LYS A 67 -4.01 16.07 -0.56
C LYS A 67 -3.25 15.92 0.76
N ILE A 68 -2.51 14.83 0.88
CA ILE A 68 -1.56 14.56 1.96
C ILE A 68 -0.22 15.16 1.55
N GLN A 69 0.30 16.09 2.35
CA GLN A 69 1.62 16.69 2.07
C GLN A 69 2.73 15.65 2.18
N ARG A 70 3.83 15.84 1.43
CA ARG A 70 4.97 14.92 1.42
C ARG A 70 5.58 14.68 2.81
N GLU A 71 5.60 15.74 3.63
CA GLU A 71 6.03 15.71 5.02
C GLU A 71 4.89 16.24 5.90
N PRO A 72 3.89 15.40 6.20
CA PRO A 72 2.70 15.85 6.90
C PRO A 72 3.04 16.19 8.35
N ARG A 73 2.57 17.36 8.81
CA ARG A 73 2.73 17.80 10.20
C ARG A 73 1.89 16.93 11.14
N VAL A 74 2.23 16.96 12.42
CA VAL A 74 1.43 16.32 13.47
C VAL A 74 -0.01 16.84 13.42
N GLY A 75 -0.98 15.92 13.44
CA GLY A 75 -2.41 16.22 13.37
C GLY A 75 -2.97 16.43 11.96
N GLU A 76 -2.16 16.41 10.91
CA GLU A 76 -2.65 16.65 9.54
C GLU A 76 -3.62 15.55 9.07
N PHE A 77 -3.34 14.29 9.39
CA PHE A 77 -4.26 13.19 9.11
C PHE A 77 -5.59 13.31 9.86
N ASP A 78 -5.59 13.84 11.09
CA ASP A 78 -6.84 14.04 11.83
C ASP A 78 -7.70 15.13 11.17
N LYS A 79 -7.08 16.18 10.63
CA LYS A 79 -7.80 17.19 9.82
C LYS A 79 -8.36 16.61 8.53
N ILE A 80 -7.62 15.72 7.87
CA ILE A 80 -8.09 15.03 6.66
C ILE A 80 -9.35 14.25 6.99
N ILE A 81 -9.36 13.48 8.08
CA ILE A 81 -10.54 12.72 8.51
C ILE A 81 -11.70 13.64 8.84
N HIS A 82 -11.47 14.71 9.61
CA HIS A 82 -12.51 15.69 9.92
C HIS A 82 -13.13 16.27 8.63
N ARG A 83 -12.27 16.64 7.67
CA ARG A 83 -12.68 17.18 6.37
C ARG A 83 -13.50 16.18 5.56
N LEU A 84 -13.08 14.91 5.50
CA LEU A 84 -13.85 13.84 4.87
C LEU A 84 -15.23 13.63 5.53
N SER A 85 -15.31 13.81 6.85
CA SER A 85 -16.55 13.70 7.62
C SER A 85 -17.50 14.90 7.50
N GLU A 86 -17.09 16.01 6.88
CA GLU A 86 -17.96 17.20 6.70
C GLU A 86 -19.21 16.88 5.87
N ASN A 87 -19.13 15.89 4.97
CA ASN A 87 -20.26 15.40 4.22
C ASN A 87 -20.55 13.93 4.57
N PRO A 88 -21.54 13.66 5.44
CA PRO A 88 -21.85 12.30 5.89
C PRO A 88 -22.40 11.40 4.79
N ASN A 89 -22.85 11.97 3.66
CA ASN A 89 -23.33 11.20 2.51
C ASN A 89 -22.16 10.68 1.63
N ALA A 90 -20.97 11.29 1.75
CA ALA A 90 -19.78 10.94 0.98
C ALA A 90 -18.95 9.85 1.65
N ARG A 91 -19.55 8.67 1.89
CA ARG A 91 -18.91 7.58 2.65
C ARG A 91 -17.74 6.92 1.91
N VAL A 92 -17.74 6.97 0.58
CA VAL A 92 -16.74 6.30 -0.25
C VAL A 92 -15.54 7.21 -0.47
N VAL A 93 -14.34 6.71 -0.18
CA VAL A 93 -13.08 7.46 -0.29
C VAL A 93 -12.13 6.75 -1.24
N ILE A 94 -11.83 7.39 -2.37
CA ILE A 94 -10.89 6.93 -3.39
C ILE A 94 -9.48 7.32 -2.98
N ILE A 95 -8.56 6.36 -2.88
CA ILE A 95 -7.21 6.58 -2.36
C ILE A 95 -6.14 6.30 -3.41
N PHE A 96 -5.41 7.34 -3.80
CA PHE A 96 -4.13 7.26 -4.51
C PHE A 96 -3.01 7.75 -3.59
N ALA A 97 -2.59 6.92 -2.66
CA ALA A 97 -1.60 7.27 -1.66
C ALA A 97 -0.56 6.17 -1.49
N ASN A 98 0.61 6.48 -0.96
CA ASN A 98 1.61 5.46 -0.62
C ASN A 98 1.17 4.65 0.62
N GLU A 99 1.86 3.53 0.84
CA GLU A 99 1.55 2.57 1.92
C GLU A 99 1.55 3.20 3.33
N ASP A 100 2.53 4.06 3.62
CA ASP A 100 2.65 4.73 4.91
C ASP A 100 1.53 5.75 5.15
N ASP A 101 1.15 6.49 4.11
CA ASP A 101 0.07 7.47 4.16
C ASP A 101 -1.29 6.79 4.35
N ILE A 102 -1.53 5.66 3.68
CA ILE A 102 -2.74 4.84 3.90
C ILE A 102 -2.77 4.37 5.35
N ARG A 103 -1.65 3.84 5.86
CA ARG A 103 -1.56 3.38 7.25
C ARG A 103 -1.92 4.49 8.23
N ARG A 104 -1.34 5.68 8.06
CA ARG A 104 -1.58 6.84 8.94
C ARG A 104 -3.00 7.39 8.82
N LEU A 105 -3.59 7.35 7.63
CA LEU A 105 -4.97 7.75 7.38
C LEU A 105 -5.95 6.84 8.13
N LEU A 106 -5.79 5.52 8.02
CA LEU A 106 -6.61 4.55 8.77
C LEU A 106 -6.44 4.70 10.28
N GLN A 107 -5.23 5.00 10.76
CA GLN A 107 -4.98 5.26 12.18
C GLN A 107 -5.72 6.51 12.66
N ALA A 108 -5.77 7.57 11.84
CA ALA A 108 -6.53 8.78 12.15
C ALA A 108 -8.03 8.51 12.16
N ALA A 109 -8.54 7.72 11.20
CA ALA A 109 -9.94 7.32 11.18
C ALA A 109 -10.33 6.53 12.44
N LYS A 110 -9.45 5.63 12.89
CA LYS A 110 -9.60 4.89 14.14
C LYS A 110 -9.64 5.81 15.36
N ARG A 111 -8.71 6.77 15.46
CA ARG A 111 -8.70 7.77 16.56
C ARG A 111 -9.95 8.65 16.57
N ALA A 112 -10.51 8.93 15.39
CA ALA A 112 -11.74 9.71 15.25
C ALA A 112 -13.04 8.88 15.40
N ASN A 113 -12.94 7.61 15.82
CA ASN A 113 -14.07 6.69 15.97
C ASN A 113 -14.92 6.53 14.70
N GLN A 114 -14.28 6.51 13.53
CA GLN A 114 -14.94 6.38 12.22
C GLN A 114 -14.99 4.92 11.71
N THR A 115 -14.90 3.94 12.62
CA THR A 115 -14.97 2.51 12.28
C THR A 115 -16.27 2.20 11.52
N GLY A 116 -16.16 1.58 10.34
CA GLY A 116 -17.31 1.23 9.49
C GLY A 116 -18.04 2.41 8.84
N HIS A 117 -17.62 3.65 9.10
CA HIS A 117 -18.24 4.82 8.46
C HIS A 117 -17.81 4.93 7.00
N PHE A 118 -16.50 4.98 6.76
CA PHE A 118 -15.92 5.11 5.42
C PHE A 118 -15.81 3.76 4.70
N ILE A 119 -15.98 3.79 3.39
CA ILE A 119 -15.70 2.68 2.47
C ILE A 119 -14.48 3.08 1.64
N TRP A 120 -13.36 2.40 1.86
CA TRP A 120 -12.11 2.73 1.19
C TRP A 120 -12.01 2.04 -0.17
N VAL A 121 -11.66 2.81 -1.21
CA VAL A 121 -11.33 2.28 -2.52
C VAL A 121 -9.86 2.59 -2.82
N GLY A 122 -8.98 1.61 -2.57
CA GLY A 122 -7.54 1.76 -2.67
C GLY A 122 -6.97 1.46 -4.05
N SER A 123 -5.98 2.24 -4.46
CA SER A 123 -5.10 1.94 -5.59
C SER A 123 -4.13 0.78 -5.28
N ASP A 124 -3.27 0.47 -6.24
CA ASP A 124 -2.36 -0.69 -6.25
C ASP A 124 -1.16 -0.56 -5.32
N SER A 125 -0.92 0.64 -4.80
CA SER A 125 -0.03 0.85 -3.67
C SER A 125 -0.48 0.09 -2.42
N TRP A 126 -1.81 -0.04 -2.21
CA TRP A 126 -2.43 -0.91 -1.21
C TRP A 126 -2.50 -2.35 -1.74
N GLY A 127 -3.22 -2.57 -2.84
CA GLY A 127 -3.35 -3.89 -3.46
C GLY A 127 -3.72 -4.99 -2.45
N SER A 128 -2.94 -6.08 -2.42
CA SER A 128 -3.11 -7.19 -1.46
C SER A 128 -2.23 -7.07 -0.20
N LYS A 129 -1.57 -5.93 0.03
CA LYS A 129 -0.59 -5.80 1.12
C LYS A 129 -1.27 -5.69 2.49
N ILE A 130 -0.71 -6.39 3.47
CA ILE A 130 -1.14 -6.32 4.88
C ILE A 130 -0.58 -5.10 5.63
N ALA A 131 0.58 -4.60 5.22
CA ALA A 131 1.30 -3.55 5.94
C ALA A 131 0.51 -2.24 6.16
N PRO A 132 -0.30 -1.72 5.21
CA PRO A 132 -1.16 -0.57 5.46
C PRO A 132 -2.17 -0.78 6.60
N ILE A 133 -2.65 -2.01 6.80
CA ILE A 133 -3.77 -2.31 7.70
C ILE A 133 -3.38 -3.00 9.00
N LEU A 134 -2.12 -3.44 9.12
CA LEU A 134 -1.64 -4.17 10.30
C LEU A 134 -1.88 -3.38 11.61
N ASN A 135 -2.59 -3.98 12.57
CA ASN A 135 -3.07 -3.43 13.86
C ASN A 135 -4.27 -2.47 13.78
N GLN A 136 -4.95 -2.44 12.65
CA GLN A 136 -6.13 -1.61 12.37
C GLN A 136 -7.01 -2.23 11.29
N GLU A 137 -7.08 -3.56 11.30
CA GLU A 137 -7.78 -4.37 10.32
C GLU A 137 -9.28 -4.02 10.25
N GLU A 138 -9.88 -3.67 11.40
CA GLU A 138 -11.29 -3.27 11.49
C GLU A 138 -11.60 -1.97 10.71
N MET A 139 -10.60 -1.13 10.46
CA MET A 139 -10.78 0.08 9.66
C MET A 139 -10.86 -0.24 8.17
N ALA A 140 -10.31 -1.37 7.75
CA ALA A 140 -10.25 -1.79 6.35
C ALA A 140 -11.38 -2.76 5.97
N GLU A 141 -12.28 -3.10 6.90
CA GLU A 141 -13.38 -4.00 6.63
C GLU A 141 -14.29 -3.44 5.52
N GLY A 142 -14.55 -4.24 4.49
CA GLY A 142 -15.32 -3.84 3.31
C GLY A 142 -14.56 -2.95 2.30
N ALA A 143 -13.26 -2.70 2.51
CA ALA A 143 -12.45 -1.98 1.54
C ALA A 143 -12.33 -2.75 0.22
N VAL A 144 -12.31 -2.01 -0.89
CA VAL A 144 -12.03 -2.53 -2.22
C VAL A 144 -10.69 -1.99 -2.67
N THR A 145 -9.76 -2.85 -3.06
CA THR A 145 -8.46 -2.42 -3.56
C THR A 145 -8.23 -2.95 -4.96
N ILE A 146 -7.48 -2.20 -5.76
CA ILE A 146 -7.07 -2.63 -7.10
C ILE A 146 -5.67 -3.20 -7.02
N LEU A 147 -5.45 -4.33 -7.68
CA LEU A 147 -4.13 -4.88 -7.92
C LEU A 147 -4.04 -5.29 -9.39
N PRO A 148 -3.10 -4.75 -10.18
CA PRO A 148 -2.83 -5.27 -11.51
C PRO A 148 -2.61 -6.77 -11.45
N LYS A 149 -3.19 -7.52 -12.39
CA LYS A 149 -3.09 -8.98 -12.40
C LYS A 149 -1.62 -9.41 -12.40
N ARG A 150 -1.25 -10.18 -11.38
CA ARG A 150 0.08 -10.79 -11.24
C ARG A 150 -0.05 -12.30 -11.30
N GLN A 151 1.05 -12.96 -11.64
CA GLN A 151 1.13 -14.41 -11.63
C GLN A 151 2.36 -14.83 -10.84
N SER A 152 2.20 -15.80 -9.95
CA SER A 152 3.33 -16.33 -9.21
C SER A 152 4.28 -17.12 -10.11
N ILE A 153 5.58 -16.89 -9.93
CA ILE A 153 6.61 -17.54 -10.73
C ILE A 153 7.21 -18.67 -9.89
N LYS A 154 6.74 -19.90 -10.09
CA LYS A 154 7.22 -21.09 -9.34
C LYS A 154 8.74 -21.27 -9.38
N GLY A 155 9.39 -20.86 -10.47
CA GLY A 155 10.85 -20.88 -10.59
C GLY A 155 11.54 -19.93 -9.60
N PHE A 156 10.95 -18.75 -9.39
CA PHE A 156 11.46 -17.75 -8.44
C PHE A 156 11.30 -18.25 -7.00
N ASP A 157 10.14 -18.81 -6.65
CA ASP A 157 9.90 -19.37 -5.31
C ASP A 157 10.98 -20.42 -4.96
N ARG A 158 11.23 -21.39 -5.87
CA ARG A 158 12.27 -22.41 -5.69
C ARG A 158 13.67 -21.80 -5.55
N TYR A 159 14.00 -20.81 -6.38
CA TYR A 159 15.28 -20.12 -6.32
C TYR A 159 15.47 -19.39 -4.99
N PHE A 160 14.49 -18.57 -4.59
CA PHE A 160 14.58 -17.70 -3.42
C PHE A 160 14.59 -18.49 -2.12
N ILE A 161 13.72 -19.49 -1.97
CA ILE A 161 13.66 -20.36 -0.79
C ILE A 161 14.97 -21.17 -0.60
N SER A 162 15.66 -21.51 -1.69
CA SER A 162 16.95 -22.23 -1.62
C SER A 162 18.13 -21.36 -1.21
N ARG A 163 17.96 -20.03 -1.06
CA ARG A 163 19.06 -19.12 -0.70
C ARG A 163 19.43 -19.25 0.77
N THR A 164 20.73 -19.26 1.04
CA THR A 164 21.34 -19.24 2.38
C THR A 164 22.47 -18.21 2.41
N LEU A 165 22.93 -17.86 3.61
CA LEU A 165 24.06 -16.92 3.75
C LEU A 165 25.35 -17.45 3.09
N GLU A 166 25.50 -18.77 2.98
CA GLU A 166 26.65 -19.40 2.32
C GLU A 166 26.60 -19.27 0.81
N ASN A 167 25.42 -19.46 0.21
CA ASN A 167 25.25 -19.60 -1.24
C ASN A 167 24.80 -18.31 -1.96
N ASN A 168 24.57 -17.22 -1.22
CA ASN A 168 24.12 -15.94 -1.77
C ASN A 168 25.04 -14.77 -1.40
N ARG A 169 26.30 -14.86 -1.84
CA ARG A 169 27.33 -13.81 -1.57
C ARG A 169 27.24 -12.60 -2.50
N ARG A 170 26.48 -12.69 -3.59
CA ARG A 170 26.33 -11.61 -4.58
C ARG A 170 25.49 -10.45 -4.04
N ASN A 171 24.49 -10.74 -3.20
CA ASN A 171 23.59 -9.73 -2.68
C ASN A 171 24.12 -9.21 -1.33
N ILE A 172 24.64 -7.97 -1.35
CA ILE A 172 25.23 -7.33 -0.17
C ILE A 172 24.22 -7.06 0.95
N TRP A 173 22.92 -6.95 0.61
CA TRP A 173 21.84 -6.75 1.57
C TRP A 173 21.29 -8.07 2.14
N PHE A 174 21.78 -9.23 1.67
CA PHE A 174 21.21 -10.51 2.08
C PHE A 174 21.46 -10.83 3.56
N ALA A 175 22.58 -10.36 4.12
CA ALA A 175 22.87 -10.51 5.55
C ALA A 175 21.89 -9.71 6.42
N GLU A 176 21.62 -8.46 6.05
CA GLU A 176 20.64 -7.59 6.73
C GLU A 176 19.23 -8.15 6.62
N PHE A 177 18.83 -8.57 5.42
CA PHE A 177 17.57 -9.28 5.20
C PHE A 177 17.45 -10.51 6.10
N TRP A 178 18.49 -11.34 6.21
CA TRP A 178 18.47 -12.55 7.03
C TRP A 178 18.24 -12.24 8.51
N GLU A 179 18.94 -11.23 9.04
CA GLU A 179 18.77 -10.79 10.43
C GLU A 179 17.33 -10.32 10.71
N ASN A 180 16.77 -9.52 9.81
CA ASN A 180 15.41 -9.01 9.95
C ASN A 180 14.36 -10.13 9.79
N ASN A 181 14.50 -10.95 8.75
CA ASN A 181 13.55 -11.99 8.40
C ASN A 181 13.45 -13.11 9.47
N PHE A 182 14.56 -13.46 10.13
CA PHE A 182 14.58 -14.48 11.19
C PHE A 182 14.68 -13.89 12.60
N GLN A 183 14.60 -12.56 12.74
CA GLN A 183 14.72 -11.83 14.01
C GLN A 183 15.94 -12.28 14.83
N CYS A 184 17.10 -12.36 14.16
CA CYS A 184 18.35 -12.85 14.72
C CYS A 184 19.53 -11.93 14.37
N LYS A 185 20.68 -12.12 15.03
CA LYS A 185 21.93 -11.39 14.73
C LYS A 185 23.07 -12.30 14.32
N LEU A 186 23.80 -11.90 13.28
CA LEU A 186 24.98 -12.58 12.73
C LEU A 186 26.25 -12.21 13.49
N SER A 187 26.37 -10.95 13.91
CA SER A 187 27.53 -10.47 14.67
C SER A 187 27.54 -10.95 16.11
N ARG A 188 28.65 -11.55 16.56
CA ARG A 188 28.89 -11.92 17.96
C ARG A 188 28.91 -10.71 18.90
N HIS A 189 29.33 -9.54 18.42
CA HIS A 189 29.35 -8.31 19.22
C HIS A 189 27.96 -7.70 19.43
N ALA A 190 27.00 -8.04 18.56
CA ALA A 190 25.60 -7.63 18.69
C ALA A 190 24.83 -8.48 19.71
N VAL A 191 25.29 -9.70 20.00
CA VAL A 191 24.66 -10.62 20.96
C VAL A 191 25.38 -10.50 22.30
N LYS A 192 25.08 -9.45 23.09
CA LYS A 192 25.53 -9.36 24.48
C LYS A 192 24.86 -10.46 25.31
N LYS A 193 25.61 -11.13 26.19
CA LYS A 193 25.06 -12.10 27.17
C LYS A 193 23.93 -11.43 27.96
N GLY A 194 22.72 -11.99 27.91
CA GLY A 194 21.54 -11.47 28.61
C GLY A 194 20.64 -10.52 27.81
N SER A 195 20.95 -10.23 26.53
CA SER A 195 20.14 -9.31 25.69
C SER A 195 18.83 -9.90 25.14
N GLY A 196 18.59 -11.21 25.30
CA GLY A 196 17.43 -11.90 24.71
C GLY A 196 17.48 -12.05 23.18
N ILE A 197 18.50 -11.50 22.51
CA ILE A 197 18.64 -11.53 21.05
C ILE A 197 19.19 -12.89 20.60
N LYS A 198 18.47 -13.55 19.70
CA LYS A 198 18.86 -14.85 19.12
C LYS A 198 20.04 -14.68 18.15
N LYS A 199 21.03 -15.55 18.26
CA LYS A 199 22.11 -15.65 17.26
C LYS A 199 21.63 -16.45 16.05
N CYS A 200 21.89 -15.95 14.84
CA CYS A 200 21.61 -16.73 13.63
C CYS A 200 22.52 -17.96 13.57
N THR A 201 21.95 -19.09 13.19
CA THR A 201 22.59 -20.42 13.18
C THR A 201 22.97 -20.89 11.78
N ASN A 202 22.53 -20.19 10.73
CA ASN A 202 22.65 -20.55 9.32
C ASN A 202 21.88 -21.83 8.92
N HIS A 203 21.15 -22.42 9.86
CA HIS A 203 20.23 -23.53 9.62
C HIS A 203 18.82 -23.05 9.30
N GLU A 204 18.54 -21.75 9.48
CA GLU A 204 17.25 -21.17 9.13
C GLU A 204 16.96 -21.32 7.63
N ARG A 205 15.69 -21.51 7.28
CA ARG A 205 15.21 -21.69 5.91
C ARG A 205 14.03 -20.77 5.62
N ILE A 206 14.15 -19.99 4.54
CA ILE A 206 13.10 -19.06 4.08
C ILE A 206 11.85 -19.88 3.73
N GLY A 207 10.67 -19.44 4.17
CA GLY A 207 9.41 -20.14 3.93
C GLY A 207 9.16 -21.36 4.82
N LYS A 208 10.12 -21.73 5.68
CA LYS A 208 9.94 -22.74 6.74
C LYS A 208 10.05 -22.13 8.13
N ASP A 209 11.15 -21.41 8.37
CA ASP A 209 11.45 -20.75 9.65
C ASP A 209 11.12 -19.25 9.63
N SER A 210 10.69 -18.72 8.48
CA SER A 210 10.14 -17.37 8.30
C SER A 210 8.94 -17.44 7.37
N SER A 211 8.02 -16.49 7.50
CA SER A 211 7.02 -16.25 6.45
C SER A 211 7.73 -15.85 5.16
N TYR A 212 7.25 -16.36 4.05
CA TYR A 212 7.65 -15.94 2.71
C TYR A 212 6.44 -16.03 1.81
N GLU A 213 6.14 -14.92 1.17
CA GLU A 213 5.14 -14.83 0.14
C GLU A 213 5.71 -13.97 -0.97
N GLN A 214 5.56 -14.42 -2.22
CA GLN A 214 5.95 -13.62 -3.37
C GLN A 214 5.04 -12.39 -3.41
N GLU A 215 5.61 -11.20 -3.52
CA GLU A 215 4.85 -9.96 -3.53
C GLU A 215 3.73 -9.99 -4.59
N GLY A 216 2.48 -9.87 -4.13
CA GLY A 216 1.29 -9.93 -4.99
C GLY A 216 0.71 -11.34 -5.22
N LYS A 217 1.06 -12.34 -4.39
CA LYS A 217 0.15 -13.45 -4.07
C LYS A 217 -1.04 -12.94 -3.23
#